data_AF-A0A971XKC7-F1
#
_entry.id   AF-A0A971XKC7-F1
#
_cell.length_a   1.000
_cell.length_b   1.000
_cell.length_c   1.000
_cell.angle_alpha   90.00
_cell.angle_beta   90.00
_cell.angle_gamma   90.00
#
_symmetry.space_group_name_H-M   'P 1'
#
loop_
_entity.id
_entity.type
_entity.pdbx_description
1 polymer ?
#
loop_
_entity_poly.entity_id
_entity_poly.type
_entity_poly.pdbx_seq_one_letter_code
_entity_poly.pdbx_strand_id
1 'polypeptide(L)'
;LMLLIIIVSGFWMIQSQMYATMPKYVIRMIGESASPGWYANVNPLVVFVMVNLVTSLMKKRSAITSMMIGMIIIPVSALIMSFGNLIGEAYILGLHPIAFMMIVGIAFQALAECFISPRYLEYFSLQAPQGEEGLYLGFSHLHSFFSFLFAFGLSGFLLDKYCPDPRLFMNDAGIVDTVSYAAATENAHYIWYVFVGIGAVSAIALFFYARITRKMDLQNRLASTDGLQENV
;
A
#
# COMPACT_ATOMS: atom_id res chain seq x y z
N LEU A 1 6.87 -6.82 -18.57
CA LEU A 1 7.56 -6.41 -17.33
C LEU A 1 7.17 -5.00 -16.85
N MET A 2 7.47 -3.94 -17.61
CA MET A 2 7.21 -2.54 -17.21
C MET A 2 5.77 -2.24 -16.78
N LEU A 3 4.78 -2.76 -17.49
CA LEU A 3 3.37 -2.58 -17.13
C LEU A 3 3.05 -3.15 -15.73
N LEU A 4 3.58 -4.32 -15.39
CA LEU A 4 3.40 -4.92 -14.06
C LEU A 4 4.07 -4.09 -12.97
N ILE A 5 5.26 -3.54 -13.23
CA ILE A 5 5.97 -2.64 -12.30
C ILE A 5 5.09 -1.43 -11.98
N ILE A 6 4.48 -0.81 -12.99
CA ILE A 6 3.60 0.36 -12.83
C ILE A 6 2.30 -0.02 -12.08
N ILE A 7 1.73 -1.20 -12.33
CA ILE A 7 0.54 -1.65 -11.62
C ILE A 7 0.88 -1.89 -10.13
N VAL A 8 1.98 -2.60 -9.88
CA VAL A 8 2.43 -2.96 -8.53
C VAL A 8 2.89 -1.72 -7.76
N SER A 9 3.46 -0.71 -8.42
CA SER A 9 3.85 0.54 -7.72
C SER A 9 2.68 1.22 -7.01
N GLY A 10 1.43 1.03 -7.45
CA GLY A 10 0.26 1.54 -6.72
C GLY A 10 0.05 0.89 -5.34
N PHE A 11 0.36 -0.41 -5.19
CA PHE A 11 0.41 -1.04 -3.86
C PHE A 11 1.47 -0.38 -2.98
N TRP A 12 2.69 -0.27 -3.52
CA TRP A 12 3.83 0.27 -2.78
C TRP A 12 3.63 1.75 -2.46
N MET A 13 2.93 2.49 -3.31
CA MET A 13 2.63 3.91 -3.08
C MET A 13 1.74 4.11 -1.87
N ILE A 14 0.74 3.24 -1.66
CA ILE A 14 -0.08 3.25 -0.45
C ILE A 14 0.78 2.83 0.74
N GLN A 15 1.62 1.80 0.58
CA GLN A 15 2.48 1.33 1.66
C GLN A 15 3.46 2.43 2.12
N SER A 16 4.05 3.16 1.18
CA SER A 16 4.94 4.30 1.41
C SER A 16 4.28 5.45 2.18
N GLN A 17 2.94 5.50 2.25
CA GLN A 17 2.22 6.49 3.07
C GLN A 17 2.47 6.31 4.57
N MET A 18 2.92 5.13 5.01
CA MET A 18 3.40 4.91 6.37
C MET A 18 4.60 5.82 6.71
N TYR A 19 5.38 6.25 5.72
CA TYR A 19 6.52 7.15 5.91
C TYR A 19 6.24 8.60 5.48
N ALA A 20 5.24 8.81 4.62
CA ALA A 20 4.88 10.13 4.11
C ALA A 20 3.71 10.78 4.89
N THR A 21 2.50 10.23 4.74
CA THR A 21 1.28 10.81 5.32
C THR A 21 1.14 10.48 6.80
N MET A 22 1.30 9.22 7.19
CA MET A 22 0.98 8.74 8.54
C MET A 22 1.66 9.55 9.65
N PRO A 23 2.98 9.84 9.60
CA PRO A 23 3.65 10.52 10.72
C PRO A 23 3.08 11.92 10.98
N LYS A 24 2.86 12.70 9.91
CA LYS A 24 2.29 14.05 10.00
C LYS A 24 0.82 13.99 10.40
N TYR A 25 0.06 13.10 9.78
CA TYR A 25 -1.37 12.91 10.07
C TYR A 25 -1.62 12.62 11.55
N VAL A 26 -0.89 11.66 12.12
CA VAL A 26 -1.08 11.25 13.51
C VAL A 26 -0.65 12.36 14.48
N ILE A 27 0.48 13.02 14.26
CA ILE A 27 0.92 14.15 15.10
C ILE A 27 -0.08 15.30 15.05
N ARG A 28 -0.60 15.63 13.87
CA ARG A 28 -1.53 16.74 13.66
C ARG A 28 -2.92 16.48 14.26
N MET A 29 -3.37 15.23 14.23
CA MET A 29 -4.70 14.87 14.74
C MET A 29 -4.72 14.52 16.24
N ILE A 30 -3.65 13.93 16.77
CA ILE A 30 -3.61 13.40 18.14
C ILE A 30 -2.67 14.21 19.04
N GLY A 31 -1.66 14.85 18.47
CA GLY A 31 -0.61 15.59 19.17
C GLY A 31 0.74 14.86 19.20
N GLU A 32 1.75 15.52 19.77
CA GLU A 32 3.13 15.03 19.79
C GLU A 32 3.33 13.74 20.61
N SER A 33 2.41 13.44 21.53
CA SER A 33 2.43 12.21 22.35
C SER A 33 2.24 10.93 21.54
N ALA A 34 1.74 11.01 20.31
CA ALA A 34 1.37 9.84 19.54
C ALA A 34 2.58 9.03 19.04
N SER A 35 3.79 9.59 18.96
CA SER A 35 5.03 8.90 18.54
C SER A 35 4.89 8.02 17.27
N PRO A 36 5.07 8.61 16.06
CA PRO A 36 5.02 7.88 14.78
C PRO A 36 5.87 6.61 14.71
N GLY A 37 7.00 6.58 15.42
CA GLY A 37 7.91 5.43 15.44
C GLY A 37 7.26 4.15 15.96
N TRP A 38 6.34 4.24 16.93
CA TRP A 38 5.63 3.06 17.44
C TRP A 38 4.70 2.45 16.40
N TYR A 39 3.96 3.28 15.66
CA TYR A 39 3.09 2.79 14.57
C TYR A 39 3.89 2.12 13.46
N ALA A 40 5.05 2.70 13.08
CA ALA A 40 5.89 2.13 12.04
C ALA A 40 6.42 0.73 12.41
N ASN A 41 6.59 0.42 13.70
CA ASN A 41 7.02 -0.91 14.18
C ASN A 41 5.93 -1.99 14.09
N VAL A 42 4.65 -1.61 13.93
CA VAL A 42 3.56 -2.58 13.73
C VAL A 42 3.78 -3.39 12.46
N ASN A 43 4.26 -2.75 11.38
CA ASN A 43 4.49 -3.43 10.11
C ASN A 43 5.53 -4.57 10.21
N PRO A 44 6.79 -4.35 10.62
CA PRO A 44 7.77 -5.42 10.71
C PRO A 44 7.38 -6.51 11.71
N LEU A 45 6.66 -6.17 12.80
CA LEU A 45 6.13 -7.16 13.74
C LEU A 45 5.13 -8.10 13.07
N VAL A 46 4.13 -7.55 12.36
CA VAL A 46 3.11 -8.35 11.68
C VAL A 46 3.73 -9.17 10.54
N VAL A 47 4.64 -8.59 9.76
CA VAL A 47 5.37 -9.32 8.72
C VAL A 47 6.14 -10.49 9.32
N PHE A 48 6.91 -10.27 10.40
CA PHE A 48 7.68 -11.31 11.07
C PHE A 48 6.81 -12.49 11.51
N VAL A 49 5.63 -12.22 12.08
CA VAL A 49 4.71 -13.27 12.54
C VAL A 49 3.99 -13.96 11.37
N MET A 50 3.56 -13.21 10.35
CA MET A 50 2.63 -13.71 9.33
C MET A 50 3.31 -14.23 8.06
N VAL A 51 4.53 -13.78 7.73
CA VAL A 51 5.17 -14.09 6.44
C VAL A 51 5.32 -15.59 6.19
N ASN A 52 5.69 -16.37 7.22
CA ASN A 52 5.84 -17.82 7.11
C ASN A 52 4.50 -18.52 6.87
N LEU A 53 3.46 -18.09 7.60
CA LEU A 53 2.10 -18.61 7.43
C LEU A 53 1.58 -18.32 6.01
N VAL A 54 1.67 -17.06 5.58
CA VAL A 54 1.21 -16.63 4.25
C VAL A 54 1.98 -17.35 3.15
N THR A 55 3.31 -17.45 3.26
CA THR A 55 4.14 -18.15 2.26
C THR A 55 3.77 -19.63 2.16
N SER A 56 3.51 -20.29 3.30
CA SER A 56 3.07 -21.70 3.34
C SER A 56 1.69 -21.89 2.70
N LEU A 57 0.73 -20.99 2.99
CA LEU A 57 -0.61 -21.01 2.37
C LEU A 57 -0.55 -20.80 0.86
N MET A 58 0.39 -19.97 0.38
CA MET A 58 0.51 -19.61 -1.02
C MET A 58 1.42 -20.54 -1.84
N LYS A 59 2.06 -21.55 -1.22
CA LYS A 59 3.02 -22.45 -1.89
C LYS A 59 2.50 -23.19 -3.12
N LYS A 60 1.18 -23.45 -3.19
CA LYS A 60 0.51 -24.14 -4.32
C LYS A 60 -0.25 -23.19 -5.25
N ARG A 61 -0.14 -21.88 -5.03
CA ARG A 61 -0.84 -20.85 -5.80
C ARG A 61 0.17 -20.11 -6.68
N SER A 62 -0.29 -19.53 -7.77
CA SER A 62 0.60 -18.75 -8.64
C SER A 62 1.00 -17.42 -7.97
N ALA A 63 2.16 -16.90 -8.36
CA ALA A 63 2.65 -15.61 -7.88
C ALA A 63 1.64 -14.48 -8.14
N ILE A 64 1.01 -14.45 -9.32
CA ILE A 64 0.00 -13.46 -9.70
C ILE A 64 -1.23 -13.53 -8.78
N THR A 65 -1.71 -14.73 -8.42
CA THR A 65 -2.85 -14.87 -7.50
C THR A 65 -2.49 -14.36 -6.11
N SER A 66 -1.27 -14.61 -5.63
CA SER A 66 -0.80 -14.04 -4.36
C SER A 66 -0.73 -12.53 -4.40
N MET A 67 -0.13 -11.98 -5.45
CA MET A 67 -0.05 -10.53 -5.62
C MET A 67 -1.46 -9.89 -5.67
N MET A 68 -2.44 -10.56 -6.29
CA MET A 68 -3.83 -10.09 -6.31
C MET A 68 -4.44 -9.95 -4.92
N ILE A 69 -4.20 -10.93 -4.04
CA ILE A 69 -4.75 -10.92 -2.67
C ILE A 69 -4.18 -9.72 -1.91
N GLY A 70 -2.86 -9.53 -1.95
CA GLY A 70 -2.25 -8.35 -1.33
C GLY A 70 -2.78 -7.04 -1.91
N MET A 71 -2.97 -6.98 -3.23
CA MET A 71 -3.48 -5.80 -3.92
C MET A 71 -4.94 -5.47 -3.55
N ILE A 72 -5.74 -6.46 -3.16
CA ILE A 72 -7.11 -6.25 -2.65
C ILE A 72 -7.09 -5.82 -1.18
N ILE A 73 -6.14 -6.30 -0.37
CA ILE A 73 -6.06 -5.96 1.05
C ILE A 73 -5.56 -4.53 1.26
N ILE A 74 -4.64 -4.01 0.43
CA ILE A 74 -4.06 -2.67 0.62
C ILE A 74 -5.06 -1.49 0.55
N PRO A 75 -6.06 -1.42 -0.35
CA PRO A 75 -7.08 -0.38 -0.25
C PRO A 75 -7.97 -0.57 0.99
N VAL A 76 -8.20 -1.81 1.44
CA VAL A 76 -8.97 -2.08 2.66
C VAL A 76 -8.23 -1.54 3.89
N SER A 77 -6.90 -1.65 3.95
CA SER A 77 -6.13 -1.05 5.05
C SER A 77 -6.26 0.46 5.10
N ALA A 78 -6.20 1.15 3.95
CA ALA A 78 -6.42 2.59 3.89
C ALA A 78 -7.85 2.97 4.32
N LEU A 79 -8.86 2.19 3.92
CA LEU A 79 -10.23 2.40 4.36
C LEU A 79 -10.38 2.25 5.88
N ILE A 80 -9.75 1.24 6.48
CA ILE A 80 -9.72 1.03 7.93
C ILE A 80 -9.10 2.26 8.62
N MET A 81 -7.98 2.79 8.11
CA MET A 81 -7.34 4.00 8.68
C MET A 81 -8.28 5.21 8.66
N SER A 82 -9.11 5.36 7.62
CA SER A 82 -10.06 6.47 7.50
C SER A 82 -11.12 6.49 8.61
N PHE A 83 -11.49 5.33 9.13
CA PHE A 83 -12.53 5.22 10.16
C PHE A 83 -12.10 5.78 11.51
N GLY A 84 -10.80 6.06 11.71
CA GLY A 84 -10.30 6.70 12.91
C GLY A 84 -11.02 8.02 13.26
N ASN A 85 -11.46 8.77 12.23
CA ASN A 85 -12.20 10.02 12.42
C ASN A 85 -13.73 9.82 12.51
N LEU A 86 -14.24 8.62 12.22
CA LEU A 86 -15.68 8.35 12.12
C LEU A 86 -16.26 7.64 13.34
N ILE A 87 -15.45 6.92 14.11
CA ILE A 87 -15.90 6.07 15.23
C ILE A 87 -16.14 6.89 16.52
N GLY A 88 -15.99 8.22 16.46
CA GLY A 88 -16.17 9.15 17.57
C GLY A 88 -14.88 9.44 18.33
N GLU A 89 -14.99 10.09 19.49
CA GLU A 89 -13.85 10.53 20.32
C GLU A 89 -13.54 9.59 21.50
N ALA A 90 -14.39 8.58 21.74
CA ALA A 90 -14.23 7.67 22.86
C ALA A 90 -12.99 6.78 22.68
N TYR A 91 -12.12 6.74 23.68
CA TYR A 91 -10.89 5.96 23.63
C TYR A 91 -11.20 4.45 23.52
N ILE A 92 -10.49 3.78 22.62
CA ILE A 92 -10.63 2.34 22.35
C ILE A 92 -9.40 1.65 22.92
N LEU A 93 -9.59 0.77 23.92
CA LEU A 93 -8.49 0.08 24.62
C LEU A 93 -7.42 1.04 25.17
N GLY A 94 -7.82 2.24 25.61
CA GLY A 94 -6.92 3.27 26.12
C GLY A 94 -6.16 4.06 25.04
N LEU A 95 -6.47 3.86 23.76
CA LEU A 95 -5.90 4.60 22.64
C LEU A 95 -6.92 5.55 22.02
N HIS A 96 -6.43 6.67 21.48
CA HIS A 96 -7.24 7.55 20.64
C HIS A 96 -7.79 6.77 19.43
N PRO A 97 -9.05 6.95 19.00
CA PRO A 97 -9.65 6.20 17.89
C PRO A 97 -8.82 6.19 16.60
N ILE A 98 -8.26 7.35 16.24
CA ILE A 98 -7.31 7.48 15.12
C ILE A 98 -6.08 6.59 15.30
N ALA A 99 -5.47 6.57 16.49
CA ALA A 99 -4.33 5.72 16.79
C ALA A 99 -4.67 4.23 16.66
N PHE A 100 -5.80 3.82 17.24
CA PHE A 100 -6.26 2.44 17.20
C PHE A 100 -6.49 1.98 15.76
N MET A 101 -7.27 2.74 14.98
CA MET A 101 -7.55 2.41 13.58
C MET A 101 -6.30 2.47 12.70
N MET A 102 -5.35 3.35 13.02
CA MET A 102 -4.04 3.40 12.35
C MET A 102 -3.27 2.09 12.56
N ILE A 103 -3.22 1.57 13.79
CA ILE A 103 -2.56 0.29 14.11
C ILE A 103 -3.21 -0.87 13.34
N VAL A 104 -4.55 -0.95 13.36
CA VAL A 104 -5.28 -1.99 12.62
C VAL A 104 -5.02 -1.88 11.12
N GLY A 105 -5.05 -0.66 10.57
CA GLY A 105 -4.72 -0.40 9.17
C GLY A 105 -3.30 -0.87 8.81
N ILE A 106 -2.29 -0.48 9.60
CA ILE A 106 -0.89 -0.87 9.35
C ILE A 106 -0.74 -2.40 9.43
N ALA A 107 -1.46 -3.07 10.34
CA ALA A 107 -1.46 -4.52 10.42
C ALA A 107 -2.02 -5.18 9.14
N PHE A 108 -3.11 -4.65 8.59
CA PHE A 108 -3.65 -5.13 7.30
C PHE A 108 -2.70 -4.85 6.14
N GLN A 109 -2.05 -3.69 6.12
CA GLN A 109 -1.03 -3.33 5.13
C GLN A 109 0.16 -4.30 5.19
N ALA A 110 0.65 -4.64 6.38
CA ALA A 110 1.71 -5.61 6.59
C ALA A 110 1.31 -7.04 6.18
N LEU A 111 0.05 -7.42 6.45
CA LEU A 111 -0.49 -8.67 5.96
C LEU A 111 -0.52 -8.70 4.42
N ALA A 112 -0.95 -7.61 3.78
CA ALA A 112 -0.98 -7.47 2.32
C ALA A 112 0.42 -7.60 1.71
N GLU A 113 1.44 -7.03 2.37
CA GLU A 113 2.84 -7.14 1.99
C GLU A 113 3.34 -8.58 1.99
N CYS A 114 2.94 -9.39 2.98
CA CYS A 114 3.29 -10.81 3.03
C CYS A 114 2.82 -11.59 1.78
N PHE A 115 1.71 -11.16 1.15
CA PHE A 115 1.20 -11.78 -0.07
C PHE A 115 1.95 -11.34 -1.33
N ILE A 116 2.48 -10.11 -1.37
CA ILE A 116 3.12 -9.54 -2.56
C ILE A 116 4.64 -9.74 -2.55
N SER A 117 5.35 -9.36 -1.48
CA SER A 117 6.81 -9.19 -1.51
C SER A 117 7.59 -10.45 -1.93
N PRO A 118 7.36 -11.64 -1.33
CA PRO A 118 8.11 -12.84 -1.72
C PRO A 118 7.82 -13.28 -3.17
N ARG A 119 6.54 -13.19 -3.57
CA ARG A 119 6.05 -13.68 -4.86
C ARG A 119 6.35 -12.73 -6.01
N TYR A 120 6.44 -11.43 -5.73
CA TYR A 120 6.88 -10.44 -6.70
C TYR A 120 8.32 -10.71 -7.13
N LEU A 121 9.24 -10.89 -6.17
CA LEU A 121 10.63 -11.21 -6.47
C LEU A 121 10.78 -12.54 -7.21
N GLU A 122 10.05 -13.58 -6.78
CA GLU A 122 9.99 -14.87 -7.48
C GLU A 122 9.51 -14.71 -8.93
N TYR A 123 8.45 -13.93 -9.16
CA TYR A 123 7.90 -13.71 -10.49
C TYR A 123 8.89 -12.98 -11.42
N PHE A 124 9.69 -12.06 -10.90
CA PHE A 124 10.73 -11.36 -11.67
C PHE A 124 11.94 -12.25 -11.95
N SER A 125 12.38 -13.03 -10.96
CA SER A 125 13.48 -13.98 -11.13
C SER A 125 13.16 -15.04 -12.18
N LEU A 126 11.94 -15.60 -12.19
CA LEU A 126 11.53 -16.60 -13.18
C LEU A 126 11.37 -16.06 -14.60
N GLN A 127 11.24 -14.75 -14.77
CA GLN A 127 11.17 -14.10 -16.09
C GLN A 127 12.53 -13.67 -16.62
N ALA A 128 13.57 -13.69 -15.80
CA ALA A 128 14.88 -13.24 -16.20
C ALA A 128 15.51 -14.26 -17.18
N PRO A 129 16.03 -13.80 -18.34
CA PRO A 129 16.89 -14.62 -19.19
C PRO A 129 18.11 -15.10 -18.43
N GLN A 130 18.61 -16.27 -18.81
CA GLN A 130 19.79 -16.86 -18.18
C GLN A 130 20.99 -15.90 -18.32
N GLY A 131 21.58 -15.51 -17.18
CA GLY A 131 22.68 -14.55 -17.12
C GLY A 131 22.27 -13.07 -16.94
N GLU A 132 20.97 -12.75 -16.97
CA GLU A 132 20.43 -11.39 -16.78
C GLU A 132 19.60 -11.22 -15.50
N GLU A 133 19.65 -12.19 -14.59
CA GLU A 133 18.88 -12.19 -13.32
C GLU A 133 19.10 -10.92 -12.50
N GLY A 134 20.36 -10.48 -12.36
CA GLY A 134 20.69 -9.25 -11.63
C GLY A 134 20.07 -8.00 -12.25
N LEU A 135 19.99 -7.92 -13.58
CA LEU A 135 19.39 -6.79 -14.29
C LEU A 135 17.86 -6.77 -14.06
N TYR A 136 17.20 -7.92 -14.18
CA TYR A 136 15.76 -8.04 -13.96
C TYR A 136 15.37 -7.77 -12.50
N LEU A 137 16.15 -8.27 -11.54
CA LEU A 137 15.98 -7.97 -10.12
C LEU A 137 16.22 -6.49 -9.83
N GLY A 138 17.23 -5.86 -10.45
CA GLY A 138 17.44 -4.42 -10.37
C GLY A 138 16.25 -3.61 -10.88
N PHE A 139 15.71 -3.97 -12.05
CA PHE A 139 14.50 -3.35 -12.60
C PHE A 139 13.27 -3.58 -11.73
N SER A 140 13.19 -4.71 -11.02
CA SER A 140 12.08 -4.98 -10.12
C SER A 140 11.91 -3.89 -9.07
N HIS A 141 13.00 -3.22 -8.65
CA HIS A 141 13.02 -2.10 -7.69
C HIS A 141 12.52 -0.76 -8.25
N LEU A 142 12.28 -0.61 -9.55
CA LEU A 142 11.69 0.61 -10.12
C LEU A 142 10.29 0.93 -9.56
N HIS A 143 9.55 -0.09 -9.11
CA HIS A 143 8.27 0.13 -8.42
C HIS A 143 8.41 1.08 -7.22
N SER A 144 9.49 0.97 -6.45
CA SER A 144 9.77 1.80 -5.28
C SER A 144 10.11 3.24 -5.68
N PHE A 145 10.86 3.43 -6.77
CA PHE A 145 11.13 4.76 -7.30
C PHE A 145 9.82 5.50 -7.64
N PHE A 146 8.96 4.88 -8.44
CA PHE A 146 7.66 5.47 -8.80
C PHE A 146 6.78 5.65 -7.57
N SER A 147 6.74 4.65 -6.69
CA SER A 147 6.02 4.71 -5.43
C SER A 147 6.40 5.96 -4.63
N PHE A 148 7.68 6.14 -4.27
CA PHE A 148 8.09 7.27 -3.44
C PHE A 148 7.93 8.61 -4.14
N LEU A 149 8.24 8.69 -5.44
CA LEU A 149 8.10 9.92 -6.22
C LEU A 149 6.65 10.45 -6.15
N PHE A 150 5.66 9.59 -6.40
CA PHE A 150 4.26 9.99 -6.36
C PHE A 150 3.70 10.04 -4.93
N ALA A 151 4.13 9.15 -4.04
CA ALA A 151 3.65 9.07 -2.67
C ALA A 151 3.92 10.36 -1.89
N PHE A 152 5.15 10.88 -1.93
CA PHE A 152 5.51 12.09 -1.20
C PHE A 152 4.87 13.35 -1.80
N GLY A 153 4.83 13.47 -3.12
CA GLY A 153 4.16 14.59 -3.79
C GLY A 153 2.66 14.64 -3.49
N LEU A 154 1.98 13.50 -3.61
CA LEU A 154 0.56 13.39 -3.32
C LEU A 154 0.28 13.57 -1.82
N SER A 155 1.11 12.99 -0.95
CA SER A 155 1.00 13.15 0.50
C SER A 155 1.08 14.62 0.92
N GLY A 156 2.05 15.37 0.40
CA GLY A 156 2.18 16.80 0.70
C GLY A 156 0.92 17.58 0.34
N PHE A 157 0.44 17.43 -0.89
CA PHE A 157 -0.77 18.08 -1.36
C PHE A 157 -2.01 17.73 -0.52
N LEU A 158 -2.20 16.44 -0.21
CA LEU A 158 -3.36 15.97 0.55
C LEU A 158 -3.33 16.42 2.00
N LEU A 159 -2.15 16.40 2.63
CA LEU A 159 -1.95 16.90 3.98
C LEU A 159 -2.23 18.40 4.05
N ASP A 160 -1.69 19.21 3.15
CA ASP A 160 -1.91 20.65 3.17
C ASP A 160 -3.40 21.01 2.98
N LYS A 161 -4.12 20.19 2.20
CA LYS A 161 -5.55 20.40 1.94
C LYS A 161 -6.47 19.94 3.08
N TYR A 162 -6.23 18.77 3.66
CA TYR A 162 -7.19 18.11 4.57
C TYR A 162 -6.68 17.98 6.01
N CYS A 163 -5.38 18.11 6.25
CA CYS A 163 -4.78 18.04 7.58
C CYS A 163 -3.64 19.08 7.69
N PRO A 164 -3.95 20.38 7.56
CA PRO A 164 -2.95 21.44 7.47
C PRO A 164 -2.09 21.54 8.73
N ASP A 165 -0.97 22.27 8.62
CA ASP A 165 -0.09 22.51 9.75
C ASP A 165 -0.80 23.34 10.85
N PRO A 166 -0.85 22.87 12.11
CA PRO A 166 -1.46 23.61 13.22
C PRO A 166 -0.89 25.02 13.41
N ARG A 167 0.36 25.26 12.97
CA ARG A 167 1.01 26.58 13.05
C ARG A 167 0.28 27.66 12.27
N LEU A 168 -0.47 27.30 11.24
CA LEU A 168 -1.28 28.24 10.46
C LEU A 168 -2.49 28.79 11.23
N PHE A 169 -2.81 28.17 12.37
CA PHE A 169 -3.94 28.52 13.23
C PHE A 169 -3.47 29.03 14.60
N MET A 170 -2.20 29.40 14.74
CA MET A 170 -1.68 29.99 15.96
C MET A 170 -2.00 31.48 16.03
N ASN A 171 -2.41 31.95 17.21
CA ASN A 171 -2.50 33.38 17.49
C ASN A 171 -1.11 34.00 17.77
N ASP A 172 -1.04 35.31 17.95
CA ASP A 172 0.21 36.04 18.22
C ASP A 172 0.94 35.56 19.51
N ALA A 173 0.23 34.86 20.41
CA ALA A 173 0.79 34.26 21.62
C ALA A 173 1.28 32.80 21.42
N GLY A 174 1.21 32.26 20.20
CA GLY A 174 1.63 30.89 19.87
C GLY A 174 0.63 29.79 20.29
N ILE A 175 -0.59 30.16 20.65
CA ILE A 175 -1.65 29.22 21.03
C ILE A 175 -2.48 28.88 19.79
N VAL A 176 -2.64 27.59 19.51
CA VAL A 176 -3.47 27.10 18.41
C VAL A 176 -4.95 27.38 18.69
N ASP A 177 -5.64 28.05 17.76
CA ASP A 177 -7.09 28.13 17.75
C ASP A 177 -7.68 26.76 17.42
N THR A 178 -7.96 26.01 18.49
CA THR A 178 -8.50 24.66 18.43
C THR A 178 -9.82 24.55 17.67
N VAL A 179 -10.66 25.60 17.67
CA VAL A 179 -11.97 25.57 17.01
C VAL A 179 -11.80 25.65 15.49
N SER A 180 -11.01 26.64 15.03
CA SER A 180 -10.69 26.77 13.60
C SER A 180 -9.89 25.58 13.09
N TYR A 181 -8.98 25.04 13.91
CA TYR A 181 -8.20 23.87 13.53
C TYR A 181 -9.04 22.59 13.43
N ALA A 182 -9.96 22.36 14.36
CA ALA A 182 -10.89 21.24 14.30
C ALA A 182 -11.77 21.31 13.04
N ALA A 183 -12.28 22.49 12.71
CA ALA A 183 -13.04 22.70 11.48
C ALA A 183 -12.20 22.44 10.21
N ALA A 184 -10.94 22.87 10.20
CA ALA A 184 -10.02 22.64 9.07
C ALA A 184 -9.61 21.17 8.90
N THR A 185 -9.69 20.36 9.97
CA THR A 185 -9.25 18.96 10.00
C THR A 185 -10.39 17.95 10.08
N GLU A 186 -11.65 18.39 10.08
CA GLU A 186 -12.84 17.54 10.09
C GLU A 186 -12.78 16.45 8.99
N ASN A 187 -12.34 16.86 7.81
CA ASN A 187 -12.24 16.00 6.63
C ASN A 187 -10.86 15.35 6.44
N ALA A 188 -10.01 15.32 7.47
CA ALA A 188 -8.66 14.75 7.38
C ALA A 188 -8.65 13.29 6.88
N HIS A 189 -9.71 12.54 7.16
CA HIS A 189 -9.86 11.16 6.72
C HIS A 189 -10.01 10.99 5.19
N TYR A 190 -10.33 12.05 4.44
CA TYR A 190 -10.43 12.00 2.96
C TYR A 190 -9.11 11.69 2.27
N ILE A 191 -7.99 11.97 2.94
CA ILE A 191 -6.65 11.58 2.47
C ILE A 191 -6.61 10.08 2.18
N TRP A 192 -7.18 9.27 3.08
CA TRP A 192 -7.20 7.83 2.94
C TRP A 192 -8.12 7.36 1.81
N TYR A 193 -9.24 8.04 1.56
CA TYR A 193 -10.12 7.70 0.43
C TYR A 193 -9.44 7.86 -0.93
N VAL A 194 -8.55 8.85 -1.06
CA VAL A 194 -7.73 8.98 -2.27
C VAL A 194 -6.84 7.76 -2.44
N PHE A 195 -6.22 7.27 -1.37
CA PHE A 195 -5.40 6.05 -1.42
C PHE A 195 -6.22 4.78 -1.66
N VAL A 196 -7.44 4.68 -1.11
CA VAL A 196 -8.40 3.62 -1.45
C VAL A 196 -8.67 3.60 -2.95
N GLY A 197 -8.93 4.77 -3.55
CA GLY A 197 -9.19 4.91 -4.98
C GLY A 197 -8.02 4.41 -5.82
N ILE A 198 -6.79 4.79 -5.46
CA ILE A 198 -5.60 4.34 -6.18
C ILE A 198 -5.41 2.83 -6.04
N GLY A 199 -5.56 2.29 -4.82
CA GLY A 199 -5.43 0.84 -4.59
C GLY A 199 -6.48 0.04 -5.37
N ALA A 200 -7.71 0.54 -5.43
CA ALA A 200 -8.77 -0.08 -6.22
C ALA A 200 -8.44 -0.07 -7.73
N VAL A 201 -7.94 1.04 -8.27
CA VAL A 201 -7.49 1.12 -9.67
C VAL A 201 -6.36 0.14 -9.94
N SER A 202 -5.36 0.05 -9.05
CA SER A 202 -4.27 -0.92 -9.18
C SER A 202 -4.74 -2.37 -9.09
N ALA A 203 -5.69 -2.69 -8.21
CA ALA A 203 -6.29 -4.02 -8.11
C ALA A 203 -7.02 -4.41 -9.40
N ILE A 204 -7.82 -3.48 -9.95
CA ILE A 204 -8.54 -3.68 -11.22
C ILE A 204 -7.53 -3.86 -12.36
N ALA A 205 -6.50 -3.02 -12.44
CA ALA A 205 -5.46 -3.12 -13.47
C ALA A 205 -4.71 -4.45 -13.39
N LEU A 206 -4.35 -4.90 -12.19
CA LEU A 206 -3.71 -6.21 -11.98
C LEU A 206 -4.63 -7.35 -12.40
N PHE A 207 -5.94 -7.24 -12.12
CA PHE A 207 -6.92 -8.25 -12.51
C PHE A 207 -7.00 -8.43 -14.03
N PHE A 208 -7.08 -7.32 -14.76
CA PHE A 208 -7.07 -7.36 -16.23
C PHE A 208 -5.73 -7.87 -16.77
N TYR A 209 -4.61 -7.41 -16.20
CA TYR A 209 -3.28 -7.90 -16.56
C TYR A 209 -3.19 -9.42 -16.41
N ALA A 210 -3.58 -9.96 -15.25
CA ALA A 210 -3.59 -11.40 -14.98
C ALA A 210 -4.43 -12.18 -15.99
N ARG A 211 -5.61 -11.66 -16.37
CA ARG A 211 -6.50 -12.32 -17.33
C ARG A 211 -5.92 -12.34 -18.74
N ILE A 212 -5.32 -11.22 -19.17
CA ILE A 212 -4.73 -11.08 -20.50
C ILE A 212 -3.50 -11.98 -20.63
N THR A 213 -2.58 -11.92 -19.67
CA THR A 213 -1.36 -12.74 -19.70
C THR A 213 -1.69 -14.23 -19.70
N ARG A 214 -2.65 -14.67 -18.89
CA ARG A 214 -3.09 -16.08 -18.88
C ARG A 214 -3.67 -16.53 -20.22
N LYS A 215 -4.40 -15.65 -20.92
CA LYS A 215 -4.94 -15.93 -22.25
C LYS A 215 -3.81 -16.06 -23.28
N MET A 216 -2.84 -15.16 -23.24
CA MET A 216 -1.67 -15.20 -24.14
C MET A 216 -0.84 -16.46 -23.92
N ASP A 217 -0.56 -16.82 -22.67
CA ASP A 217 0.20 -18.04 -22.34
C ASP A 217 -0.51 -19.30 -22.84
N LEU A 218 -1.84 -19.36 -22.74
CA LEU A 218 -2.63 -20.47 -23.27
C LEU A 218 -2.54 -20.54 -24.80
N GLN A 219 -2.68 -19.40 -25.48
CA GLN A 219 -2.59 -19.33 -26.95
C GLN A 219 -1.20 -19.74 -27.46
N ASN A 220 -0.13 -19.28 -26.80
CA ASN A 220 1.24 -19.66 -27.15
C ASN A 220 1.48 -21.16 -26.97
N ARG A 221 0.94 -21.77 -25.91
CA ARG A 221 1.04 -23.23 -25.70
C ARG A 221 0.30 -24.01 -26.78
N LEU A 222 -0.90 -23.58 -27.15
CA LEU A 222 -1.68 -24.21 -28.23
C LEU A 222 -0.93 -24.10 -29.57
N ALA A 223 -0.45 -22.91 -29.93
CA ALA A 223 0.33 -22.69 -31.15
C ALA A 223 1.63 -23.54 -31.20
N SER A 224 2.33 -23.70 -30.06
CA SER A 224 3.50 -24.58 -29.99
C SER A 224 3.17 -26.06 -30.12
N THR A 225 1.95 -26.48 -29.72
CA THR A 225 1.50 -27.86 -29.84
C THR A 225 1.09 -28.19 -31.27
N ASP A 226 0.39 -27.26 -31.94
CA ASP A 226 0.00 -27.40 -33.36
C ASP A 226 1.23 -27.40 -34.29
N GLY A 227 2.22 -26.54 -34.03
CA GLY A 227 3.48 -26.52 -34.80
C GLY A 227 4.35 -27.77 -34.61
N LEU A 228 4.17 -28.54 -33.53
CA LEU A 228 4.79 -29.85 -33.36
C LEU A 228 4.02 -30.96 -34.10
N GLN A 229 2.72 -30.79 -34.36
CA GLN A 229 1.91 -31.73 -35.12
C GLN A 229 2.03 -31.53 -36.64
N GLU A 230 2.27 -30.31 -37.12
CA GLU A 230 2.53 -30.06 -38.56
C GLU A 230 3.93 -30.49 -39.04
N ASN A 231 4.87 -30.72 -38.12
CA ASN A 231 6.26 -31.13 -38.42
C ASN A 231 6.50 -32.64 -38.24
N VAL A 232 5.45 -33.46 -38.12
CA VAL A 232 5.49 -34.93 -38.07
C VAL A 232 4.68 -35.50 -39.23
#